data_AF-A0A7W4ZS50-F1
#
_entry.id   AF-A0A7W4ZS50-F1
#
_cell.length_a   1.000
_cell.length_b   1.000
_cell.length_c   1.000
_cell.angle_alpha   90.00
_cell.angle_beta   90.00
_cell.angle_gamma   90.00
#
_symmetry.space_group_name_H-M   'P 1'
#
loop_
_entity.id
_entity.type
_entity.pdbx_description
1 polymer ?
#
loop_
_entity_poly.entity_id
_entity_poly.type
_entity_poly.pdbx_seq_one_letter_code
_entity_poly.pdbx_strand_id
1 'polypeptide(L)'
;MIRIVTTGHLRRVEQEADQARTRAREVRAQADTAWSSHVRELFAVTDRAERAEVTTAEVGEILSGAMAELSAAQQELLLKDIEIRRLRQELEGVSLEGRTLTVLLHYGEPHTVYASREDAYADTATHGVAPDAVWVPSGERPAAECVWRCEAFIYDAVSNGFRRAYVPVPKRVGEAA
;
A
#
# COMPACT_ATOMS: atom_id res chain seq x y z
N MET A 1 -86.25 17.41 66.01
CA MET A 1 -85.15 17.25 67.02
C MET A 1 -84.12 18.33 66.73
N ILE A 2 -84.07 19.38 67.56
CA ILE A 2 -83.17 20.52 67.34
C ILE A 2 -81.89 20.27 68.16
N ARG A 3 -80.74 20.14 67.49
CA ARG A 3 -79.43 20.03 68.15
C ARG A 3 -78.96 21.44 68.53
N ILE A 4 -78.91 21.73 69.83
CA ILE A 4 -78.32 22.98 70.33
C ILE A 4 -76.80 22.81 70.27
N VAL A 5 -76.18 23.48 69.30
CA VAL A 5 -74.73 23.49 69.14
C VAL A 5 -74.15 24.63 69.97
N THR A 6 -73.14 24.34 70.78
CA THR A 6 -72.48 25.36 71.59
C THR A 6 -71.54 26.22 70.73
N THR A 7 -71.40 27.49 71.08
CA THR A 7 -70.45 28.41 70.44
C THR A 7 -69.01 27.90 70.47
N GLY A 8 -68.65 27.15 71.51
CA GLY A 8 -67.34 26.47 71.60
C GLY A 8 -67.13 25.39 70.54
N HIS A 9 -68.17 24.65 70.16
CA HIS A 9 -68.08 23.64 69.10
C HIS A 9 -67.86 24.28 67.73
N LEU A 10 -68.60 25.35 67.41
CA LEU A 10 -68.44 26.07 66.14
C LEU A 10 -67.03 26.65 66.00
N ARG A 11 -66.49 27.27 67.06
CA ARG A 11 -65.11 27.78 67.08
C ARG A 11 -64.08 26.68 66.81
N ARG A 12 -64.26 25.49 67.41
CA ARG A 12 -63.33 24.37 67.21
C ARG A 12 -63.36 23.86 65.77
N VAL A 13 -64.54 23.71 65.18
CA VAL A 13 -64.70 23.29 63.78
C VAL A 13 -64.10 24.32 62.81
N GLU A 14 -64.28 25.61 63.09
CA GLU A 14 -63.68 26.69 62.28
C GLU A 14 -62.14 26.66 62.35
N GLN A 15 -61.59 26.46 63.54
CA GLN A 15 -60.16 26.33 63.75
C GLN A 15 -59.57 25.08 63.09
N GLU A 16 -60.27 23.95 63.13
CA GLU A 16 -59.89 22.73 62.42
C GLU A 16 -59.94 22.91 60.89
N ALA A 17 -60.96 23.59 60.38
CA ALA A 17 -61.10 23.90 58.96
C ALA A 17 -59.96 24.80 58.47
N ASP A 18 -59.58 25.82 59.24
CA ASP A 18 -58.46 26.69 58.89
C ASP A 18 -57.12 25.95 58.95
N GLN A 19 -56.90 25.10 59.96
CA GLN A 19 -55.73 24.22 59.99
C GLN A 19 -55.68 23.23 58.82
N ALA A 20 -56.83 22.69 58.40
CA ALA A 20 -56.90 21.81 57.23
C ALA A 20 -56.59 22.56 55.93
N ARG A 21 -57.08 23.79 55.78
CA ARG A 21 -56.79 24.66 54.62
C ARG A 21 -55.30 25.01 54.55
N THR A 22 -54.68 25.36 55.67
CA THR A 22 -53.24 25.66 55.72
C THR A 22 -52.42 24.44 55.33
N ARG A 23 -52.71 23.27 55.92
CA ARG A 23 -52.05 22.01 55.56
C ARG A 23 -52.22 21.66 54.08
N ALA A 24 -53.42 21.83 53.53
CA ALA A 24 -53.67 21.58 52.11
C ALA A 24 -52.83 22.49 51.19
N ARG A 25 -52.64 23.76 51.56
CA ARG A 25 -51.79 24.70 50.81
C ARG A 25 -50.31 24.30 50.90
N GLU A 26 -49.84 23.90 52.08
CA GLU A 26 -48.46 23.45 52.28
C GLU A 26 -48.16 22.20 51.48
N VAL A 27 -49.03 21.18 51.54
CA VAL A 27 -48.88 19.94 50.76
C VAL A 27 -48.90 20.23 49.27
N ARG A 28 -49.79 21.13 48.82
CA ARG A 28 -49.82 21.54 47.41
C ARG A 28 -48.53 22.24 46.99
N ALA A 29 -48.01 23.16 47.79
CA ALA A 29 -46.76 23.86 47.48
C ALA A 29 -45.56 22.89 47.43
N GLN A 30 -45.52 21.90 48.34
CA GLN A 30 -44.51 20.85 48.32
C GLN A 30 -44.63 19.97 47.07
N ALA A 31 -45.85 19.57 46.70
CA ALA A 31 -46.10 18.78 45.50
C ALA A 31 -45.72 19.54 44.22
N ASP A 32 -46.08 20.82 44.11
CA ASP A 32 -45.73 21.66 42.97
C ASP A 32 -44.20 21.84 42.86
N THR A 33 -43.51 21.97 43.99
CA THR A 33 -42.04 22.04 44.03
C THR A 33 -41.39 20.73 43.61
N ALA A 34 -41.85 19.60 44.15
CA ALA A 34 -41.35 18.28 43.80
C ALA A 34 -41.58 17.98 42.32
N TRP A 35 -42.77 18.29 41.81
CA TRP A 35 -43.12 18.16 40.39
C TRP A 35 -42.22 19.02 39.50
N SER A 36 -42.02 20.29 39.86
CA SER A 36 -41.15 21.20 39.10
C SER A 36 -39.68 20.76 39.11
N SER A 37 -39.23 20.13 40.19
CA SER A 37 -37.89 19.52 40.26
C SER A 37 -37.80 18.30 39.34
N HIS A 38 -38.80 17.41 39.42
CA HIS A 38 -38.84 16.19 38.61
C HIS A 38 -38.90 16.49 37.11
N VAL A 39 -39.71 17.46 36.69
CA VAL A 39 -39.80 17.88 35.28
C VAL A 39 -38.44 18.39 34.78
N ARG A 40 -37.73 19.21 35.57
CA ARG A 40 -36.39 19.70 35.21
C ARG A 40 -35.36 18.57 35.11
N GLU A 41 -35.41 17.62 36.04
CA GLU A 41 -34.53 16.46 36.02
C GLU A 41 -34.79 15.58 34.79
N LEU A 42 -36.06 15.33 34.47
CA LEU A 42 -36.46 14.54 33.31
C LEU A 42 -35.96 15.20 32.01
N PHE A 43 -36.13 16.51 31.85
CA PHE A 43 -35.57 17.22 30.69
C PHE A 43 -34.05 17.12 30.61
N ALA A 44 -33.35 17.26 31.75
CA ALA A 44 -31.89 17.16 31.77
C ALA A 44 -31.39 15.75 31.43
N VAL A 45 -32.12 14.70 31.82
CA VAL A 45 -31.82 13.32 31.47
C VAL A 45 -32.09 13.07 29.99
N THR A 46 -33.22 13.51 29.46
CA THR A 46 -33.57 13.36 28.05
C THR A 46 -32.57 14.06 27.14
N ASP A 47 -32.23 15.32 27.43
CA ASP A 47 -31.23 16.08 26.66
C ASP A 47 -29.84 15.41 26.70
N ARG A 48 -29.45 14.83 27.84
CA ARG A 48 -28.21 14.05 27.92
C ARG A 48 -28.28 12.77 27.07
N ALA A 49 -29.41 12.09 27.06
CA ALA A 49 -29.61 10.87 26.26
C ALA A 49 -29.57 11.18 24.76
N GLU A 50 -30.30 12.20 24.31
CA GLU A 50 -30.30 12.65 22.91
C GLU A 50 -28.89 13.03 22.44
N ARG A 51 -28.14 13.79 23.25
CA ARG A 51 -26.75 14.13 22.93
C ARG A 51 -25.85 12.89 22.85
N ALA A 52 -26.03 11.92 23.75
CA ALA A 52 -25.27 10.68 23.71
C ALA A 52 -25.59 9.83 22.47
N GLU A 53 -26.86 9.79 22.04
CA GLU A 53 -27.27 9.10 20.81
C GLU A 53 -26.65 9.73 19.57
N VAL A 54 -26.67 11.06 19.47
CA VAL A 54 -26.03 11.81 18.36
C VAL A 54 -24.52 11.51 18.32
N THR A 55 -23.82 11.63 19.45
CA THR A 55 -22.38 11.32 19.50
C THR A 55 -22.10 9.87 19.14
N THR A 56 -22.96 8.92 19.55
CA THR A 56 -22.78 7.51 19.19
C THR A 56 -22.96 7.28 17.69
N ALA A 57 -23.92 7.96 17.07
CA ALA A 57 -24.11 7.91 15.62
C ALA A 57 -22.90 8.48 14.87
N GLU A 58 -22.41 9.65 15.26
CA GLU A 58 -21.21 10.28 14.68
C GLU A 58 -19.98 9.37 14.79
N VAL A 59 -19.74 8.78 15.95
CA VAL A 59 -18.64 7.82 16.15
C VAL A 59 -18.82 6.57 15.27
N GLY A 60 -20.06 6.09 15.13
CA GLY A 60 -20.39 4.97 14.25
C GLY A 60 -20.08 5.25 12.78
N GLU A 61 -20.37 6.46 12.30
CA GLU A 61 -20.05 6.90 10.94
C GLU A 61 -18.52 6.99 10.73
N ILE A 62 -17.80 7.62 11.65
CA ILE A 62 -16.34 7.73 11.59
C ILE A 62 -15.69 6.35 11.56
N LEU A 63 -16.12 5.43 12.44
CA LEU A 63 -15.59 4.07 12.48
C LEU A 63 -15.86 3.32 11.19
N SER A 64 -17.06 3.45 10.63
CA SER A 64 -17.43 2.81 9.37
C SER A 64 -16.58 3.32 8.20
N GLY A 65 -16.34 4.64 8.15
CA GLY A 65 -15.43 5.25 7.18
C GLY A 65 -14.00 4.73 7.31
N ALA A 66 -13.46 4.73 8.54
CA ALA A 66 -12.11 4.24 8.80
C ALA A 66 -11.93 2.76 8.44
N MET A 67 -12.95 1.91 8.70
CA MET A 67 -12.92 0.50 8.30
C MET A 67 -12.93 0.33 6.79
N ALA A 68 -13.70 1.14 6.06
CA ALA A 68 -13.73 1.10 4.60
C ALA A 68 -12.38 1.53 4.00
N GLU A 69 -11.77 2.61 4.51
CA GLU A 69 -10.44 3.07 4.09
C GLU A 69 -9.36 2.02 4.38
N LEU A 70 -9.38 1.41 5.57
CA LEU A 70 -8.44 0.35 5.93
C LEU A 70 -8.57 -0.87 4.99
N SER A 71 -9.80 -1.28 4.69
CA SER A 71 -10.05 -2.39 3.76
C SER A 71 -9.54 -2.06 2.36
N ALA A 72 -9.75 -0.83 1.88
CA ALA A 72 -9.26 -0.40 0.57
C ALA A 72 -7.72 -0.39 0.53
N ALA A 73 -7.08 0.14 1.57
CA ALA A 73 -5.62 0.16 1.68
C ALA A 73 -5.02 -1.27 1.74
N GLN A 74 -5.67 -2.18 2.45
CA GLN A 74 -5.26 -3.59 2.50
C GLN A 74 -5.37 -4.27 1.14
N GLN A 75 -6.44 -4.01 0.38
CA GLN A 75 -6.59 -4.51 -0.99
C GLN A 75 -5.51 -3.96 -1.92
N GLU A 76 -5.21 -2.67 -1.82
CA GLU A 76 -4.14 -2.05 -2.61
C GLU A 76 -2.77 -2.66 -2.30
N LEU A 77 -2.46 -2.90 -1.02
CA LEU A 77 -1.22 -3.57 -0.61
C LEU A 77 -1.12 -4.99 -1.16
N LEU A 78 -2.21 -5.77 -1.12
CA LEU A 78 -2.22 -7.12 -1.70
C LEU A 78 -1.93 -7.10 -3.21
N LEU A 79 -2.53 -6.16 -3.95
CA LEU A 79 -2.27 -6.00 -5.38
C LEU A 79 -0.81 -5.62 -5.64
N LYS A 80 -0.25 -4.70 -4.86
CA LYS A 80 1.17 -4.30 -4.96
C LYS A 80 2.11 -5.46 -4.64
N ASP A 81 1.81 -6.28 -3.65
CA ASP A 81 2.63 -7.45 -3.29
C ASP A 81 2.63 -8.51 -4.39
N ILE A 82 1.49 -8.74 -5.04
CA ILE A 82 1.39 -9.62 -6.22
C ILE A 82 2.25 -9.07 -7.35
N GLU A 83 2.16 -7.78 -7.62
CA GLU A 83 2.92 -7.13 -8.69
C GLU A 83 4.43 -7.15 -8.43
N ILE A 84 4.86 -6.84 -7.19
CA ILE A 84 6.28 -6.94 -6.81
C ILE A 84 6.79 -8.36 -7.00
N ARG A 85 5.99 -9.38 -6.65
CA ARG A 85 6.37 -10.77 -6.88
C ARG A 85 6.53 -11.09 -8.36
N ARG A 86 5.60 -10.64 -9.21
CA ARG A 86 5.69 -10.78 -10.67
C ARG A 86 6.95 -10.13 -11.22
N LEU A 87 7.20 -8.87 -10.85
CA LEU A 87 8.37 -8.11 -11.30
C LEU A 87 9.68 -8.77 -10.85
N ARG A 88 9.73 -9.33 -9.64
CA ARG A 88 10.90 -10.10 -9.17
C ARG A 88 11.12 -11.35 -10.00
N GLN A 89 10.07 -12.11 -10.33
CA GLN A 89 10.18 -13.29 -11.18
C GLN A 89 10.65 -12.93 -12.60
N GLU A 90 10.15 -11.83 -13.16
CA GLU A 90 10.62 -11.32 -14.44
C GLU A 90 12.10 -10.95 -14.39
N LEU A 91 12.54 -10.28 -13.32
CA LEU A 91 13.94 -9.90 -13.15
C LEU A 91 14.85 -11.12 -12.97
N GLU A 92 14.44 -12.11 -12.17
CA GLU A 92 15.17 -13.37 -11.98
C GLU A 92 15.24 -14.21 -13.28
N GLY A 93 14.18 -14.19 -14.09
CA GLY A 93 14.16 -14.84 -15.42
C GLY A 93 15.09 -14.19 -16.44
N VAL A 94 15.52 -12.94 -16.20
CA VAL A 94 16.51 -12.21 -16.99
C VAL A 94 17.89 -12.29 -16.32
N SER A 95 18.31 -13.47 -15.89
CA SER A 95 19.72 -13.66 -15.52
C SER A 95 20.59 -13.40 -16.76
N LEU A 96 21.41 -12.35 -16.67
CA LEU A 96 22.46 -12.02 -17.64
C LEU A 96 23.74 -12.82 -17.37
N GLU A 97 23.85 -13.48 -16.21
CA GLU A 97 25.00 -14.32 -15.88
C GLU A 97 25.09 -15.50 -16.84
N GLY A 98 26.22 -15.61 -17.55
CA GLY A 98 26.46 -16.63 -18.56
C GLY A 98 25.89 -16.31 -19.95
N ARG A 99 25.10 -15.24 -20.12
CA ARG A 99 24.71 -14.78 -21.46
C ARG A 99 25.94 -14.25 -22.19
N THR A 100 26.12 -14.77 -23.40
CA THR A 100 27.22 -14.41 -24.28
C THR A 100 26.71 -13.44 -25.34
N LEU A 101 27.25 -12.24 -25.40
CA LEU A 101 27.06 -11.32 -26.52
C LEU A 101 28.13 -11.60 -27.57
N THR A 102 27.78 -11.46 -28.85
CA THR A 102 28.75 -11.57 -29.94
C THR A 102 28.97 -10.19 -30.55
N VAL A 103 30.22 -9.73 -30.54
CA VAL A 103 30.64 -8.49 -31.19
C VAL A 103 31.21 -8.84 -32.56
N LEU A 104 30.61 -8.29 -33.62
CA LEU A 104 31.16 -8.33 -34.97
C LEU A 104 32.18 -7.20 -35.10
N LEU A 105 33.38 -7.54 -35.53
CA LEU A 105 34.49 -6.64 -35.77
C LEU A 105 34.79 -6.58 -37.26
N HIS A 106 35.07 -5.39 -37.77
CA HIS A 106 35.57 -5.16 -39.12
C HIS A 106 37.01 -4.64 -39.03
N TYR A 107 37.99 -5.39 -39.53
CA TYR A 107 39.43 -5.09 -39.35
C TYR A 107 39.85 -4.81 -37.89
N GLY A 108 39.20 -5.48 -36.93
CA GLY A 108 39.49 -5.33 -35.50
C GLY A 108 38.80 -4.16 -34.80
N GLU A 109 38.04 -3.33 -35.52
CA GLU A 109 37.18 -2.30 -34.92
C GLU A 109 35.77 -2.83 -34.68
N PRO A 110 35.13 -2.53 -33.53
CA PRO A 110 33.75 -2.92 -33.27
C PRO A 110 32.80 -2.36 -34.32
N HIS A 111 32.05 -3.23 -34.98
CA HIS A 111 31.04 -2.87 -35.95
C HIS A 111 29.65 -2.87 -35.30
N THR A 112 29.20 -4.04 -34.81
CA THR A 112 27.86 -4.23 -34.24
C THR A 112 27.87 -5.31 -33.15
N VAL A 113 26.93 -5.23 -32.20
CA VAL A 113 26.77 -6.20 -31.10
C VAL A 113 25.47 -6.98 -31.28
N TYR A 114 25.55 -8.30 -31.18
CA TYR A 114 24.44 -9.23 -31.34
C TYR A 114 24.22 -10.07 -30.09
N ALA A 115 22.96 -10.49 -29.91
CA ALA A 115 22.57 -11.41 -28.83
C ALA A 115 23.04 -12.85 -29.10
N SER A 116 23.27 -13.23 -30.36
CA SER A 116 23.75 -14.55 -30.75
C SER A 116 24.86 -14.46 -31.80
N ARG A 117 25.62 -15.55 -31.95
CA ARG A 117 26.68 -15.66 -32.96
C ARG A 117 26.10 -15.82 -34.36
N GLU A 118 24.99 -16.53 -34.44
CA GLU A 118 24.26 -16.83 -35.66
C GLU A 118 23.71 -15.55 -36.30
N ASP A 119 23.20 -14.62 -35.50
CA ASP A 119 22.76 -13.30 -35.99
C ASP A 119 23.94 -12.48 -36.52
N ALA A 120 25.08 -12.50 -35.82
CA ALA A 120 26.29 -11.83 -36.27
C ALA A 120 26.78 -12.39 -37.62
N TYR A 121 26.72 -13.71 -37.82
CA TYR A 121 27.08 -14.34 -39.09
C TYR A 121 26.08 -14.02 -40.20
N ALA A 122 24.78 -14.04 -39.92
CA ALA A 122 23.76 -13.68 -40.89
C ALA A 122 23.96 -12.24 -41.40
N ASP A 123 24.34 -11.31 -40.52
CA ASP A 123 24.56 -9.91 -40.89
C ASP A 123 25.75 -9.73 -41.85
N THR A 124 26.82 -10.53 -41.71
CA THR A 124 27.96 -10.44 -42.63
C THR A 124 27.62 -10.79 -44.08
N ALA A 125 26.56 -11.57 -44.31
CA ALA A 125 26.07 -11.84 -45.67
C ALA A 125 25.54 -10.56 -46.35
N THR A 126 25.03 -9.59 -45.56
CA THR A 126 24.62 -8.27 -46.06
C THR A 126 25.83 -7.40 -46.46
N HIS A 127 27.02 -7.76 -45.97
CA HIS A 127 28.28 -7.08 -46.24
C HIS A 127 29.18 -7.80 -47.26
N GLY A 128 28.60 -8.72 -48.05
CA GLY A 128 29.27 -9.36 -49.17
C GLY A 128 30.12 -10.59 -48.82
N VAL A 129 30.01 -11.11 -47.59
CA VAL A 129 30.58 -12.42 -47.23
C VAL A 129 29.70 -13.51 -47.80
N ALA A 130 30.31 -14.52 -48.43
CA ALA A 130 29.55 -15.63 -49.02
C ALA A 130 28.83 -16.41 -47.90
N PRO A 131 27.54 -16.80 -48.09
CA PRO A 131 26.75 -17.48 -47.05
C PRO A 131 27.28 -18.88 -46.69
N ASP A 132 28.16 -19.45 -47.51
CA ASP A 132 28.89 -20.71 -47.30
C ASP A 132 30.30 -20.50 -46.73
N ALA A 133 30.68 -19.26 -46.38
CA ALA A 133 31.97 -18.96 -45.78
C ALA A 133 32.15 -19.72 -44.46
N VAL A 134 33.20 -20.55 -44.40
CA VAL A 134 33.54 -21.30 -43.20
C VAL A 134 34.15 -20.36 -42.17
N TRP A 135 33.38 -20.02 -41.14
CA TRP A 135 33.84 -19.25 -39.99
C TRP A 135 34.74 -20.11 -39.11
N VAL A 136 36.05 -19.85 -39.18
CA VAL A 136 37.05 -20.52 -38.32
C VAL A 136 37.31 -19.64 -37.09
N PRO A 137 37.48 -20.21 -35.88
CA PRO A 137 37.93 -19.47 -34.72
C PRO A 137 39.19 -18.65 -35.05
N SER A 138 39.09 -17.34 -34.89
CA SER A 138 40.22 -16.42 -35.09
C SER A 138 41.16 -16.58 -33.90
N GLY A 139 42.01 -17.61 -33.96
CA GLY A 139 43.02 -17.90 -32.94
C GLY A 139 44.06 -16.78 -32.83
N GLU A 140 45.29 -17.05 -33.24
CA GLU A 140 46.43 -16.12 -33.07
C GLU A 140 46.59 -15.06 -34.17
N ARG A 141 45.67 -14.97 -35.14
CA ARG A 141 45.77 -13.98 -36.23
C ARG A 141 45.47 -12.56 -35.70
N PRO A 142 46.29 -11.55 -36.04
CA PRO A 142 46.02 -10.16 -35.70
C PRO A 142 44.63 -9.74 -36.20
N ALA A 143 43.86 -9.04 -35.36
CA ALA A 143 42.50 -8.64 -35.70
C ALA A 143 42.42 -7.74 -36.94
N ALA A 144 43.48 -6.97 -37.22
CA ALA A 144 43.63 -6.13 -38.41
C ALA A 144 43.82 -6.94 -39.71
N GLU A 145 44.15 -8.23 -39.64
CA GLU A 145 44.30 -9.12 -40.80
C GLU A 145 43.01 -9.89 -41.12
N CYS A 146 41.99 -9.77 -40.27
CA CYS A 146 40.67 -10.37 -40.49
C CYS A 146 39.67 -9.28 -40.90
N VAL A 147 39.19 -9.35 -42.14
CA VAL A 147 38.16 -8.43 -42.65
C VAL A 147 36.93 -8.45 -41.74
N TRP A 148 36.42 -9.64 -41.41
CA TRP A 148 35.34 -9.83 -40.45
C TRP A 148 35.72 -10.83 -39.36
N ARG A 149 35.37 -10.53 -38.11
CA ARG A 149 35.66 -11.38 -36.95
C ARG A 149 34.54 -11.28 -35.92
N CYS A 150 34.05 -12.41 -35.43
CA CYS A 150 33.09 -12.46 -34.32
C CYS A 150 33.81 -12.81 -33.02
N GLU A 151 33.62 -12.00 -31.98
CA GLU A 151 34.15 -12.21 -30.64
C GLU A 151 33.03 -12.37 -29.63
N ALA A 152 33.09 -13.44 -28.84
CA ALA A 152 32.14 -13.73 -27.78
C ALA A 152 32.55 -13.03 -26.48
N PHE A 153 31.60 -12.40 -25.79
CA PHE A 153 31.78 -11.72 -24.52
C PHE A 153 30.74 -12.20 -23.50
N ILE A 154 31.17 -12.48 -22.27
CA ILE A 154 30.31 -12.94 -21.18
C ILE A 154 30.16 -11.79 -20.18
N TYR A 155 28.94 -11.57 -19.69
CA TYR A 155 28.71 -10.62 -18.60
C TYR A 155 29.43 -11.07 -17.32
N ASP A 156 30.21 -10.17 -16.75
CA ASP A 156 30.93 -10.34 -15.49
C ASP A 156 30.29 -9.43 -14.43
N ALA A 157 29.55 -10.04 -13.52
CA ALA A 157 28.86 -9.36 -12.44
C ALA A 157 29.83 -8.68 -11.46
N VAL A 158 31.07 -9.18 -11.33
CA VAL A 158 32.07 -8.64 -10.40
C VAL A 158 32.59 -7.29 -10.88
N SER A 159 32.76 -7.12 -12.19
CA SER A 159 33.24 -5.86 -12.79
C SER A 159 32.11 -4.96 -13.29
N ASN A 160 30.85 -5.39 -13.19
CA ASN A 160 29.71 -4.78 -13.89
C ASN A 160 30.02 -4.47 -15.36
N GLY A 161 30.61 -5.45 -16.06
CA GLY A 161 31.14 -5.29 -17.41
C GLY A 161 31.10 -6.59 -18.20
N PHE A 162 31.68 -6.57 -19.41
CA PHE A 162 31.76 -7.75 -20.26
C PHE A 162 33.22 -8.16 -20.46
N ARG A 163 33.53 -9.45 -20.33
CA ARG A 163 34.85 -10.01 -20.60
C ARG A 163 34.81 -10.94 -21.80
N ARG A 164 35.90 -11.03 -22.56
CA ARG A 164 35.99 -12.00 -23.67
C ARG A 164 35.79 -13.42 -23.15
N ALA A 165 34.93 -14.17 -23.82
CA ALA A 165 34.65 -15.58 -23.49
C ALA A 165 35.88 -16.46 -23.72
N TYR A 166 36.69 -16.12 -24.72
CA TYR A 166 37.95 -16.79 -25.03
C TYR A 166 39.13 -15.83 -24.82
N VAL A 167 40.04 -16.18 -23.92
CA VAL A 167 41.30 -15.47 -23.73
C VAL A 167 42.34 -16.08 -24.69
N PRO A 168 42.93 -15.30 -25.61
CA PRO A 168 43.98 -15.81 -26.49
C PRO A 168 45.17 -16.32 -25.66
N VAL A 169 45.74 -17.46 -26.04
CA VAL A 169 47.00 -17.93 -25.44
C VAL A 169 48.09 -16.91 -25.77
N PRO A 170 48.81 -16.36 -24.78
CA PRO A 170 49.87 -15.39 -25.06
C PRO A 170 51.00 -16.07 -25.83
N LYS A 171 51.36 -15.53 -27.00
CA LYS A 171 52.61 -15.90 -27.67
C LYS A 171 53.77 -15.56 -26.76
N ARG A 172 54.68 -16.51 -26.53
CA ARG A 172 55.98 -16.21 -25.91
C ARG A 172 56.71 -15.25 -26.85
N VAL A 173 57.00 -14.05 -26.35
CA VAL A 173 57.81 -13.08 -27.10
C VAL A 173 59.25 -13.57 -27.07
N GLY A 174 59.73 -14.05 -28.22
CA GLY A 174 61.15 -14.26 -28.48
C GLY A 174 61.52 -15.67 -28.95
N GLU A 175 61.28 -15.97 -30.22
CA GLU A 175 62.21 -16.76 -31.03
C GLU A 175 62.26 -16.13 -32.42
N ALA A 176 63.31 -15.35 -32.65
CA ALA A 176 63.78 -14.99 -33.97
C ALA A 176 64.92 -15.96 -34.32
N ALA A 177 64.78 -16.64 -35.45
CA ALA A 177 65.87 -17.24 -36.23
C ALA A 177 65.41 -17.36 -37.68
#